data_AF-I3YGU7-F1
#
_entry.id   AF-I3YGU7-F1
#
_cell.length_a   1.000
_cell.length_b   1.000
_cell.length_c   1.000
_cell.angle_alpha   90.00
_cell.angle_beta   90.00
_cell.angle_gamma   90.00
#
_symmetry.space_group_name_H-M   'P 1'
#
loop_
_entity.id
_entity.type
_entity.pdbx_description
1 polymer ?
#
loop_
_entity_poly.entity_id
_entity_poly.type
_entity_poly.pdbx_seq_one_letter_code
_entity_poly.pdbx_strand_id
1 'polypeptide(L)'
;MQLMIDLGQSPRLIDDLGIIADCYAAVDDLLTGVHIQERERERIATLLNVLGTLQRGAIDHLRQTGTERLAAVEEGLRVCVCA
;
A
#
# COMPACT_ATOMS: atom_id res chain seq x y z
N MET A 1 5.67 18.78 10.34
CA MET A 1 6.47 17.57 10.61
C MET A 1 6.49 16.76 9.33
N GLN A 2 7.64 16.60 8.68
CA GLN A 2 7.76 15.88 7.42
C GLN A 2 8.19 14.45 7.75
N LEU A 3 7.26 13.50 7.65
CA LEU A 3 7.55 12.07 7.78
C LEU A 3 8.35 11.65 6.54
N MET A 4 9.67 11.56 6.69
CA MET A 4 10.54 11.01 5.66
C MET A 4 10.47 9.49 5.81
N ILE A 5 9.59 8.86 5.03
CA ILE A 5 9.56 7.41 4.93
C ILE A 5 10.74 7.01 4.06
N ASP A 6 11.81 6.56 4.70
CA ASP A 6 12.84 5.81 4.01
C ASP A 6 12.23 4.46 3.64
N LEU A 7 11.89 4.31 2.37
CA LEU A 7 11.41 3.03 1.83
C LEU A 7 12.48 1.96 1.85
N GLY A 8 13.71 2.33 2.21
CA GLY A 8 14.87 1.47 2.25
C GLY A 8 15.20 0.96 0.85
N GLN A 9 16.45 0.60 0.65
CA GLN A 9 16.82 -0.30 -0.42
C GLN A 9 16.34 -1.71 -0.05
N SER A 10 15.03 -1.91 0.17
CA SER A 10 14.54 -3.21 0.58
C SER A 10 14.87 -4.22 -0.53
N PRO A 11 15.67 -5.26 -0.23
CA PRO A 11 16.06 -6.25 -1.22
C PRO A 11 14.87 -7.13 -1.66
N ARG A 12 13.71 -6.96 -1.03
CA ARG A 12 12.49 -7.73 -1.24
C ARG A 12 11.28 -6.82 -1.48
N LEU A 13 11.49 -5.73 -2.22
CA LEU A 13 10.47 -4.72 -2.50
C LEU A 13 9.14 -5.27 -3.06
N ILE A 14 9.19 -6.39 -3.79
CA ILE A 14 8.00 -7.08 -4.31
C ILE A 14 7.20 -7.76 -3.19
N ASP A 15 7.89 -8.41 -2.24
CA ASP A 15 7.24 -9.04 -1.09
C ASP A 15 6.61 -7.96 -0.19
N ASP A 16 7.29 -6.81 -0.03
CA ASP A 16 6.77 -5.67 0.73
C ASP A 16 5.52 -5.07 0.09
N LEU A 17 5.46 -5.02 -1.25
CA LEU A 17 4.24 -4.62 -1.97
C LEU A 17 3.09 -5.61 -1.77
N GLY A 18 3.38 -6.90 -1.63
CA GLY A 18 2.39 -7.92 -1.23
C GLY A 18 1.83 -7.64 0.16
N ILE A 19 2.69 -7.33 1.13
CA ILE A 19 2.27 -6.97 2.50
C ILE A 19 1.40 -5.71 2.50
N ILE A 20 1.73 -4.70 1.68
CA ILE A 20 0.90 -3.50 1.55
C ILE A 20 -0.48 -3.84 0.99
N ALA A 21 -0.57 -4.75 0.02
CA ALA A 21 -1.85 -5.23 -0.52
C ALA A 21 -2.68 -5.97 0.54
N ASP A 22 -2.05 -6.83 1.35
CA ASP A 22 -2.71 -7.52 2.47
C ASP A 22 -3.23 -6.52 3.52
N CYS A 23 -2.48 -5.45 3.80
CA CYS A 23 -2.93 -4.37 4.68
C CYS A 23 -4.17 -3.65 4.13
N TYR A 24 -4.25 -3.44 2.81
CA TYR A 24 -5.46 -2.87 2.20
C TYR A 24 -6.67 -3.79 2.37
N ALA A 25 -6.51 -5.09 2.10
CA ALA A 25 -7.58 -6.07 2.28
C ALA A 25 -8.08 -6.14 3.73
N ALA A 26 -7.16 -6.14 4.70
CA ALA A 26 -7.53 -6.14 6.11
C ALA A 26 -8.28 -4.86 6.55
N VAL A 27 -7.94 -3.71 5.97
CA VAL A 27 -8.67 -2.46 6.22
C VAL A 27 -10.07 -2.53 5.59
N ASP A 28 -10.20 -3.07 4.38
CA ASP A 28 -11.50 -3.22 3.72
C ASP A 28 -12.44 -4.15 4.51
N ASP A 29 -11.95 -5.31 4.97
CA ASP A 29 -12.70 -6.23 5.84
C ASP A 29 -13.19 -5.54 7.13
N LEU A 30 -12.35 -4.68 7.71
CA LEU A 30 -12.71 -3.85 8.88
C LEU A 30 -13.84 -2.87 8.57
N LEU A 31 -13.84 -2.28 7.36
CA LEU A 31 -14.88 -1.35 6.91
C LEU A 31 -16.20 -2.07 6.61
N THR A 32 -16.18 -3.31 6.11
CA THR A 32 -17.41 -4.07 5.79
C THR A 32 -18.07 -4.68 7.03
N GLY A 33 -17.31 -5.00 8.06
CA GLY A 33 -17.79 -5.77 9.22
C GLY A 33 -18.21 -4.96 10.47
N VAL A 34 -17.93 -3.66 10.54
CA VAL A 34 -18.00 -2.91 11.81
C VAL A 34 -18.70 -1.56 11.67
N HIS A 35 -19.48 -1.18 12.69
CA HIS A 35 -19.97 0.21 12.82
C HIS A 35 -18.84 1.12 13.32
N ILE A 36 -18.16 1.78 12.38
CA ILE A 36 -16.99 2.61 12.66
C ILE A 36 -17.40 4.00 13.12
N GLN A 37 -16.86 4.43 14.27
CA GLN A 37 -17.06 5.77 14.80
C GLN A 37 -16.31 6.82 13.95
N GLU A 38 -16.78 8.06 13.95
CA GLU A 38 -16.19 9.13 13.13
C GLU A 38 -14.69 9.31 13.38
N ARG A 39 -14.27 9.26 14.64
CA ARG A 39 -12.85 9.34 15.05
C ARG A 39 -12.00 8.20 14.49
N GLU A 40 -12.59 7.02 14.31
CA GLU A 40 -11.92 5.86 13.75
C GLU A 40 -11.82 5.96 12.22
N ARG A 41 -12.82 6.56 11.55
CA ARG A 41 -12.76 6.86 10.11
C ARG A 41 -11.57 7.76 9.77
N GLU A 42 -11.33 8.81 10.54
CA GLU A 42 -10.18 9.71 10.32
C GLU A 42 -8.83 8.97 10.44
N ARG A 43 -8.73 8.04 11.40
CA ARG A 43 -7.53 7.20 11.59
C ARG A 43 -7.34 6.23 10.45
N ILE A 44 -8.41 5.59 9.99
CA ILE A 44 -8.39 4.67 8.84
C ILE A 44 -8.03 5.42 7.56
N ALA A 45 -8.59 6.61 7.34
CA ALA A 45 -8.23 7.47 6.21
C ALA A 45 -6.74 7.85 6.25
N THR A 46 -6.20 8.14 7.44
CA THR A 46 -4.76 8.40 7.61
C THR A 46 -3.93 7.16 7.29
N LEU A 47 -4.36 5.97 7.74
CA LEU A 47 -3.68 4.70 7.47
C LEU A 47 -3.65 4.39 5.96
N LEU A 48 -4.79 4.52 5.28
CA LEU A 48 -4.91 4.34 3.83
C LEU A 48 -3.99 5.29 3.05
N ASN A 49 -3.86 6.54 3.50
CA ASN A 49 -2.95 7.52 2.90
C ASN A 49 -1.48 7.14 3.08
N VAL A 50 -1.11 6.60 4.26
CA VAL A 50 0.26 6.12 4.51
C VAL A 50 0.56 4.91 3.62
N LEU A 51 -0.33 3.91 3.58
CA LEU A 51 -0.18 2.74 2.71
C LEU A 51 -0.04 3.14 1.23
N GLY A 52 -0.81 4.12 0.77
CA GLY A 52 -0.75 4.57 -0.62
C GLY A 52 0.51 5.37 -0.93
N THR A 53 1.09 6.03 0.07
CA THR A 53 2.40 6.68 -0.06
C THR A 53 3.52 5.65 -0.15
N LEU A 54 3.45 4.61 0.70
CA LEU A 54 4.40 3.50 0.68
C LEU A 54 4.38 2.76 -0.65
N GLN A 55 3.19 2.37 -1.11
CA GLN A 55 2.99 1.68 -2.38
C GLN A 55 3.56 2.48 -3.56
N ARG A 56 3.24 3.78 -3.65
CA ARG A 56 3.73 4.64 -4.73
C ARG A 56 5.23 4.74 -4.76
N GLY A 57 5.87 5.01 -3.62
CA GLY A 57 7.32 5.12 -3.62
C GLY A 57 8.02 3.79 -3.90
N ALA A 58 7.44 2.66 -3.50
CA ALA A 58 7.96 1.34 -3.87
C ALA A 58 7.83 1.08 -5.38
N ILE A 59 6.69 1.40 -5.99
CA ILE A 59 6.51 1.31 -7.46
C ILE A 59 7.50 2.22 -8.19
N ASP A 60 7.65 3.47 -7.75
CA ASP A 60 8.57 4.43 -8.37
C ASP A 60 10.02 3.95 -8.29
N HIS A 61 10.40 3.33 -7.17
CA HIS A 61 11.72 2.71 -7.02
C HIS A 61 11.92 1.51 -7.97
N LEU A 62 10.92 0.64 -8.11
CA LEU A 62 10.99 -0.48 -9.07
C LEU A 62 11.08 -0.01 -10.52
N ARG A 63 10.37 1.08 -10.87
CA ARG A 63 10.44 1.72 -12.19
C ARG A 63 11.83 2.28 -12.47
N GLN A 64 12.43 2.97 -11.49
CA GLN A 64 13.77 3.52 -11.62
C GLN A 64 14.87 2.46 -11.73
N THR A 65 14.66 1.30 -11.09
CA THR A 65 15.63 0.18 -11.10
C THR A 65 15.47 -0.76 -12.30
N GLY A 66 14.45 -0.56 -13.16
CA GLY A 66 14.26 -1.35 -14.38
C GLY A 66 13.86 -2.80 -14.12
N THR A 67 13.18 -3.07 -13.01
CA THR A 67 12.86 -4.46 -12.60
C THR A 67 11.80 -5.06 -13.53
N GLU A 68 12.16 -6.08 -14.32
CA GLU A 68 11.24 -6.80 -15.25
C GLU A 68 9.99 -7.38 -14.57
N ARG A 69 10.03 -7.56 -13.24
CA ARG A 69 8.91 -8.05 -12.43
C ARG A 69 7.85 -6.98 -12.13
N LEU A 70 8.07 -5.71 -12.50
CA LEU A 70 7.14 -4.61 -12.28
C LEU A 70 5.77 -4.85 -12.95
N ALA A 71 5.75 -5.41 -14.16
CA ALA A 71 4.51 -5.66 -14.89
C ALA A 71 3.57 -6.64 -14.16
N ALA A 72 4.13 -7.69 -13.54
CA ALA A 72 3.37 -8.65 -12.74
C ALA A 72 2.82 -8.03 -11.45
N VAL A 73 3.57 -7.08 -10.87
CA VAL A 73 3.16 -6.34 -9.67
C VAL A 73 2.07 -5.31 -9.99
N GLU A 74 2.16 -4.60 -11.11
CA GLU A 74 1.12 -3.66 -11.55
C GLU A 74 -0.20 -4.36 -11.88
N GLU A 75 -0.17 -5.55 -12.48
CA GLU A 75 -1.36 -6.37 -12.74
C GLU A 75 -2.02 -6.83 -11.43
N GLY A 76 -1.23 -7.31 -10.45
CA GLY A 76 -1.75 -7.73 -9.14
C GLY A 76 -2.29 -6.58 -8.29
N LEU A 77 -1.64 -5.41 -8.33
CA LEU A 77 -2.08 -4.22 -7.59
C LEU A 77 -3.35 -3.58 -8.18
N ARG A 78 -3.58 -3.67 -9.49
CA ARG A 78 -4.82 -3.20 -10.13
C ARG A 78 -6.07 -3.90 -9.58
N VAL A 79 -5.95 -5.17 -9.18
CA VAL A 79 -7.06 -5.94 -8.63
C VAL A 79 -7.44 -5.45 -7.23
N CYS A 80 -6.49 -4.98 -6.42
CA CYS A 80 -6.74 -4.48 -5.06
C CYS A 80 -7.39 -3.08 -4.98
N VAL A 81 -7.35 -2.27 -6.05
CA VAL A 81 -7.89 -0.89 -6.04
C VAL A 81 -9.29 -0.82 -6.66
N CYS A 82 -9.80 -1.92 -7.23
CA CYS A 82 -11.09 -1.98 -7.92
C CYS A 82 -12.10 -2.95 -7.27
N ALA A 83 -11.75 -3.55 -6.13
CA ALA A 83 -12.67 -4.36 -5.32
C ALA A 83 -13.42 -3.48 -4.32
#